data_AF-A0A2V2UR94-F1
#
_entry.id   AF-A0A2V2UR94-F1
#
_cell.length_a   1.000
_cell.length_b   1.000
_cell.length_c   1.000
_cell.angle_alpha   90.00
_cell.angle_beta   90.00
_cell.angle_gamma   90.00
#
_symmetry.space_group_name_H-M   'P 1'
#
loop_
_entity.id
_entity.type
_entity.pdbx_description
1 polymer ?
#
loop_
_entity_poly.entity_id
_entity_poly.type
_entity_poly.pdbx_seq_one_letter_code
_entity_poly.pdbx_strand_id
1 'polypeptide(L)'
;MKFTISANIEDVLFRGEFRYREMKPTDFLLLRFGGKGVVATNRSVLLEEFFKDPARYIRDAGVLDEIKTTHCYWRMEWTVKKEMNMEEDVKKLHYNHVSTLLGWSLATPEVKEIVHWITKQPLDAALEDVRNPMRMSASNILKGLYESVHNARWHHVMEVLGGEGTGMEAYEGEPPQSWAYKAVG
;
A
#
# COMPACT_ATOMS: atom_id res chain seq x y z
N MET A 1 -0.86 8.15 -7.98
CA MET A 1 -2.05 8.24 -7.10
C MET A 1 -1.56 8.18 -5.66
N LYS A 2 -2.07 9.01 -4.75
CA LYS A 2 -1.73 8.96 -3.32
C LYS A 2 -2.90 8.34 -2.57
N PHE A 3 -2.64 7.29 -1.80
CA PHE A 3 -3.64 6.67 -0.94
C PHE A 3 -3.59 7.25 0.46
N THR A 4 -4.68 7.08 1.21
CA THR A 4 -4.77 7.35 2.64
C THR A 4 -4.98 6.04 3.38
N ILE A 5 -4.76 6.02 4.70
CA ILE A 5 -4.91 4.79 5.49
C ILE A 5 -6.36 4.27 5.51
N SER A 6 -7.34 5.13 5.24
CA SER A 6 -8.76 4.78 5.13
C SER A 6 -9.18 4.33 3.73
N ALA A 7 -8.26 4.28 2.75
CA ALA A 7 -8.59 3.85 1.40
C ALA A 7 -9.14 2.42 1.40
N ASN A 8 -10.16 2.16 0.57
CA ASN A 8 -10.71 0.82 0.37
C ASN A 8 -9.65 -0.06 -0.33
N ILE A 9 -9.54 -1.32 0.06
CA ILE A 9 -8.64 -2.29 -0.58
C ILE A 9 -8.93 -2.44 -2.08
N GLU A 10 -10.19 -2.33 -2.51
CA GLU A 10 -10.57 -2.37 -3.93
C GLU A 10 -9.96 -1.19 -4.70
N ASP A 11 -10.06 0.03 -4.14
CA ASP A 11 -9.50 1.23 -4.77
C ASP A 11 -7.97 1.15 -4.87
N VAL A 12 -7.32 0.53 -3.88
CA VAL A 12 -5.87 0.33 -3.88
C VAL A 12 -5.44 -0.67 -4.95
N LEU A 13 -6.14 -1.80 -5.05
CA LEU A 13 -5.79 -2.89 -5.97
C LEU A 13 -6.03 -2.52 -7.42
N PHE A 14 -7.14 -1.85 -7.70
CA PHE A 14 -7.58 -1.59 -9.06
C PHE A 14 -7.39 -0.13 -9.49
N ARG A 15 -7.02 0.77 -8.57
CA ARG A 15 -6.62 2.15 -8.86
C ARG A 15 -7.66 2.95 -9.65
N GLY A 16 -8.93 2.58 -9.58
CA GLY A 16 -10.00 3.15 -10.38
C GLY A 16 -9.86 2.88 -11.89
N GLU A 17 -9.01 1.93 -12.29
CA GLU A 17 -8.85 1.52 -13.69
C GLU A 17 -10.05 0.70 -14.16
N PHE A 18 -10.24 0.70 -15.48
CA PHE A 18 -11.25 -0.12 -16.13
C PHE A 18 -11.01 -1.61 -15.85
N ARG A 19 -12.04 -2.33 -15.42
CA ARG A 19 -11.98 -3.77 -15.16
C ARG A 19 -12.11 -4.54 -16.46
N TYR A 20 -11.02 -5.10 -16.96
CA TYR A 20 -11.01 -5.84 -18.22
C TYR A 20 -11.90 -7.08 -18.17
N ARG A 21 -12.04 -7.71 -17.01
CA ARG A 21 -12.91 -8.87 -16.82
C ARG A 21 -14.38 -8.58 -17.16
N GLU A 22 -14.82 -7.33 -16.99
CA GLU A 22 -16.19 -6.84 -17.26
C GLU A 22 -16.37 -6.35 -18.71
N MET A 23 -15.31 -6.41 -19.51
CA MET A 23 -15.38 -6.14 -20.94
C MET A 23 -16.11 -7.27 -21.67
N LYS A 24 -16.81 -6.94 -22.76
CA LYS A 24 -17.39 -7.97 -23.63
C LYS A 24 -16.31 -8.63 -24.50
N PRO A 25 -16.35 -9.96 -24.69
CA PRO A 25 -15.47 -10.64 -25.63
C PRO A 25 -15.62 -10.12 -27.05
N THR A 26 -16.83 -9.71 -27.45
CA THR A 26 -17.07 -9.11 -28.78
C THR A 26 -16.19 -7.89 -29.01
N ASP A 27 -16.10 -6.98 -28.04
CA ASP A 27 -15.31 -5.76 -28.17
C ASP A 27 -13.82 -6.10 -28.24
N PHE A 28 -13.35 -7.02 -27.41
CA PHE A 28 -11.97 -7.51 -27.43
C PHE A 28 -11.59 -8.14 -28.78
N LEU A 29 -12.43 -9.07 -29.27
CA LEU A 29 -12.20 -9.77 -30.53
C LEU A 29 -12.27 -8.82 -31.73
N LEU A 30 -13.16 -7.82 -31.70
CA LEU A 30 -13.23 -6.77 -32.70
C LEU A 30 -11.94 -5.93 -32.71
N LEU A 31 -11.52 -5.45 -31.54
CA LEU A 31 -10.38 -4.56 -31.37
C LEU A 31 -9.01 -5.22 -31.62
N ARG A 32 -8.89 -6.54 -31.49
CA ARG A 32 -7.61 -7.26 -31.60
C ARG A 32 -7.51 -8.20 -32.78
N PHE A 33 -8.64 -8.71 -33.26
CA PHE A 33 -8.69 -9.74 -34.29
C PHE A 33 -9.68 -9.40 -35.42
N GLY A 34 -10.12 -8.14 -35.53
CA GLY A 34 -11.01 -7.69 -36.61
C GLY A 34 -12.40 -8.35 -36.58
N GLY A 35 -12.81 -8.86 -35.42
CA GLY A 35 -14.09 -9.56 -35.25
C GLY A 35 -14.02 -11.06 -35.57
N LYS A 36 -12.83 -11.60 -35.88
CA LYS A 36 -12.64 -13.06 -35.96
C LYS A 36 -13.13 -13.71 -34.67
N GLY A 37 -13.91 -14.78 -34.80
CA GLY A 37 -14.48 -15.53 -33.67
C GLY A 37 -15.68 -14.86 -32.98
N VAL A 38 -16.17 -13.71 -33.46
CA VAL A 38 -17.41 -13.12 -32.93
C VAL A 38 -18.61 -13.95 -33.37
N VAL A 39 -19.35 -14.48 -32.41
CA VAL A 39 -20.64 -15.17 -32.62
C VAL A 39 -21.73 -14.56 -31.75
N ALA A 40 -22.99 -14.88 -32.05
CA ALA A 40 -24.15 -14.33 -31.33
C ALA A 40 -24.11 -14.58 -29.81
N THR A 41 -23.58 -15.73 -29.38
CA THR A 41 -23.44 -16.10 -27.96
C THR A 41 -22.44 -15.22 -27.19
N ASN A 42 -21.54 -14.52 -27.88
CA ASN A 42 -20.51 -13.69 -27.24
C ASN A 42 -21.06 -12.32 -26.79
N ARG A 43 -22.26 -11.95 -27.25
CA ARG A 43 -22.84 -10.61 -27.03
C ARG A 43 -23.31 -10.36 -25.60
N SER A 44 -23.57 -11.42 -24.84
CA SER A 44 -24.13 -11.36 -23.48
C SER A 44 -23.17 -11.84 -22.39
N VAL A 45 -21.96 -12.28 -22.74
CA VAL A 45 -20.97 -12.75 -21.77
C VAL A 45 -19.87 -11.73 -21.54
N LEU A 46 -19.17 -11.86 -20.41
CA LEU A 46 -18.03 -11.05 -20.02
C LEU A 46 -16.72 -11.81 -20.28
N LEU A 47 -15.60 -11.10 -20.34
CA LEU A 47 -14.28 -11.73 -20.54
C LEU A 47 -13.94 -12.75 -19.44
N GLU A 48 -14.35 -12.52 -18.19
CA GLU A 48 -14.14 -13.50 -17.11
C GLU A 48 -14.75 -14.87 -17.41
N GLU A 49 -15.93 -14.90 -18.02
CA GLU A 49 -16.61 -16.14 -18.35
C GLU A 49 -16.07 -16.74 -19.64
N PHE A 50 -15.72 -15.89 -20.61
CA PHE A 50 -15.10 -16.31 -21.86
C PHE A 50 -13.78 -17.04 -21.65
N PHE A 51 -12.89 -16.53 -20.78
CA PHE A 51 -11.58 -17.14 -20.55
C PHE A 51 -11.62 -18.43 -19.73
N LYS A 52 -12.75 -18.80 -19.10
CA LYS A 52 -12.90 -20.12 -18.46
C LYS A 52 -12.98 -21.23 -19.49
N ASP A 53 -13.72 -21.00 -20.57
CA ASP A 53 -13.86 -21.95 -21.67
C ASP A 53 -14.12 -21.22 -23.01
N PRO A 54 -13.06 -20.75 -23.68
CA PRO A 54 -13.21 -19.98 -24.92
C PRO A 54 -13.73 -20.83 -26.08
N ALA A 55 -13.61 -22.18 -26.02
CA ALA A 55 -14.10 -23.08 -27.06
C ALA A 55 -15.64 -23.14 -27.12
N ARG A 56 -16.31 -22.89 -25.99
CA ARG A 56 -17.76 -22.73 -25.94
C ARG A 56 -18.26 -21.50 -26.71
N TYR A 57 -17.39 -20.49 -26.86
CA TYR A 57 -17.69 -19.18 -27.44
C TYR A 57 -17.10 -19.00 -28.85
N ILE A 58 -16.03 -19.69 -29.20
CA ILE A 58 -15.47 -19.72 -30.55
C ILE A 58 -15.49 -21.17 -31.04
N ARG A 59 -16.54 -21.52 -31.79
CA ARG A 59 -16.75 -22.90 -32.28
C ARG A 59 -15.75 -23.32 -33.37
N ASP A 60 -15.20 -22.36 -34.09
CA ASP A 60 -14.16 -22.64 -35.07
C ASP A 60 -12.82 -22.85 -34.34
N ALA A 61 -12.43 -24.12 -34.23
CA ALA A 61 -11.20 -24.52 -33.54
C ALA A 61 -9.94 -23.92 -34.19
N GLY A 62 -9.92 -23.76 -35.53
CA GLY A 62 -8.78 -23.18 -36.25
C GLY A 62 -8.61 -21.70 -35.93
N VAL A 63 -9.72 -20.95 -35.93
CA VAL A 63 -9.71 -19.52 -35.54
C VAL A 63 -9.33 -19.36 -34.07
N LEU A 64 -9.85 -20.22 -33.18
CA LEU A 64 -9.51 -20.16 -31.77
C LEU A 64 -8.02 -20.44 -31.52
N ASP A 65 -7.45 -21.43 -32.21
CA ASP A 65 -6.03 -21.76 -32.11
C ASP A 65 -5.16 -20.61 -32.62
N GLU A 66 -5.48 -20.04 -33.79
CA GLU A 66 -4.80 -18.85 -34.34
C GLU A 66 -4.79 -17.72 -33.30
N ILE A 67 -5.95 -17.41 -32.71
CA ILE A 67 -6.09 -16.36 -31.69
C ILE A 67 -5.24 -16.67 -30.45
N LYS A 68 -5.30 -17.91 -29.94
CA LYS A 68 -4.56 -18.34 -28.74
C LYS A 68 -3.04 -18.26 -28.90
N THR A 69 -2.52 -18.41 -30.11
CA THR A 69 -1.07 -18.24 -30.36
C THR A 69 -0.60 -16.79 -30.22
N THR A 70 -1.50 -15.81 -30.25
CA THR A 70 -1.13 -14.40 -30.24
C THR A 70 -0.82 -13.87 -28.84
N HIS A 71 0.21 -13.02 -28.75
CA HIS A 71 0.56 -12.32 -27.51
C HIS A 71 -0.61 -11.46 -26.96
N CYS A 72 -1.44 -10.89 -27.83
CA CYS A 72 -2.63 -10.13 -27.44
C CYS A 72 -3.63 -10.95 -26.63
N TYR A 73 -3.85 -12.22 -27.02
CA TYR A 73 -4.72 -13.13 -26.29
C TYR A 73 -4.12 -13.46 -24.91
N TRP A 74 -2.88 -13.92 -24.87
CA TRP A 74 -2.17 -14.25 -23.62
C TRP A 74 -2.18 -13.11 -22.61
N ARG A 75 -1.86 -11.90 -23.08
CA ARG A 75 -1.84 -10.71 -22.22
C ARG A 75 -3.22 -10.40 -21.64
N MET A 76 -4.27 -10.52 -22.45
CA MET A 76 -5.64 -10.28 -21.99
C MET A 76 -6.10 -11.35 -21.00
N GLU A 77 -5.89 -12.62 -21.34
CA GLU A 77 -6.23 -13.75 -20.46
C GLU A 77 -5.54 -13.61 -19.09
N TRP A 78 -4.24 -13.30 -19.10
CA TRP A 78 -3.48 -13.07 -17.88
C TRP A 78 -4.05 -11.92 -17.04
N THR A 79 -4.38 -10.80 -17.69
CA THR A 79 -4.93 -9.61 -17.03
C THR A 79 -6.26 -9.94 -16.37
N VAL A 80 -7.17 -10.59 -17.07
CA VAL A 80 -8.48 -10.98 -16.55
C VAL A 80 -8.35 -11.97 -15.39
N LYS A 81 -7.49 -12.99 -15.51
CA LYS A 81 -7.23 -13.93 -14.41
C LYS A 81 -6.64 -13.24 -13.18
N LYS A 82 -5.74 -12.28 -13.38
CA LYS A 82 -5.17 -11.46 -12.30
C LYS A 82 -6.27 -10.68 -11.58
N GLU A 83 -7.16 -10.01 -12.32
CA GLU A 83 -8.29 -9.28 -11.75
C GLU A 83 -9.25 -10.20 -10.98
N MET A 84 -9.57 -11.38 -11.52
CA MET A 84 -10.43 -12.36 -10.85
C MET A 84 -9.84 -12.84 -9.52
N ASN A 85 -8.54 -13.13 -9.47
CA ASN A 85 -7.87 -13.53 -8.23
C ASN A 85 -7.88 -12.41 -7.18
N MET A 86 -7.65 -11.16 -7.61
CA MET A 86 -7.72 -10.00 -6.71
C MET A 86 -9.13 -9.81 -6.15
N GLU A 87 -10.17 -9.98 -6.97
CA GLU A 87 -11.56 -9.89 -6.51
C GLU A 87 -11.90 -11.00 -5.50
N GLU A 88 -11.47 -12.23 -5.77
CA GLU A 88 -11.69 -13.33 -4.85
C GLU A 88 -11.02 -13.05 -3.50
N ASP A 89 -9.79 -12.55 -3.52
CA ASP A 89 -9.06 -12.14 -2.31
C ASP A 89 -9.76 -11.00 -1.57
N VAL A 90 -10.28 -10.00 -2.29
CA VAL A 90 -11.08 -8.90 -1.72
C VAL A 90 -12.30 -9.47 -0.98
N LYS A 91 -13.04 -10.41 -1.58
CA LYS A 91 -14.19 -11.06 -0.92
C LYS A 91 -13.77 -11.80 0.35
N LYS A 92 -12.65 -12.52 0.32
CA LYS A 92 -12.12 -13.21 1.51
C LYS A 92 -11.70 -12.21 2.59
N LEU A 93 -11.08 -11.10 2.22
CA LEU A 93 -10.71 -10.04 3.15
C LEU A 93 -11.95 -9.40 3.80
N HIS A 94 -12.98 -9.10 3.01
CA HIS A 94 -14.24 -8.59 3.54
C HIS A 94 -14.91 -9.56 4.51
N TYR A 95 -14.89 -10.86 4.22
CA TYR A 95 -15.38 -11.89 5.14
C TYR A 95 -14.64 -11.88 6.48
N ASN A 96 -13.34 -11.54 6.48
CA ASN A 96 -12.51 -11.37 7.67
C ASN A 96 -12.52 -9.93 8.22
N HIS A 97 -13.52 -9.11 7.86
CA HIS A 97 -13.68 -7.71 8.29
C HIS A 97 -12.51 -6.77 7.89
N VAL A 98 -11.74 -7.14 6.86
CA VAL A 98 -10.70 -6.29 6.28
C VAL A 98 -11.22 -5.64 5.01
N SER A 99 -11.61 -4.37 5.11
CA SER A 99 -12.15 -3.58 3.98
C SER A 99 -11.31 -2.37 3.60
N THR A 100 -10.33 -2.00 4.43
CA THR A 100 -9.51 -0.79 4.26
C THR A 100 -8.03 -1.10 4.38
N LEU A 101 -7.19 -0.19 3.91
CA LEU A 101 -5.74 -0.28 4.06
C LEU A 101 -5.32 -0.32 5.54
N LEU A 102 -6.03 0.39 6.43
CA LEU A 102 -5.87 0.25 7.89
C LEU A 102 -6.17 -1.18 8.34
N GLY A 103 -7.31 -1.74 7.90
CA GLY A 103 -7.67 -3.13 8.19
C GLY A 103 -6.59 -4.11 7.73
N TRP A 104 -6.03 -3.91 6.53
CA TRP A 104 -4.92 -4.72 6.03
C TRP A 104 -3.66 -4.60 6.90
N SER A 105 -3.35 -3.40 7.40
CA SER A 105 -2.20 -3.18 8.28
C SER A 105 -2.33 -3.92 9.62
N LEU A 106 -3.55 -4.03 10.15
CA LEU A 106 -3.88 -4.67 11.43
C LEU A 106 -4.25 -6.16 11.29
N ALA A 107 -4.38 -6.66 10.07
CA ALA A 107 -4.75 -8.05 9.80
C ALA A 107 -3.73 -9.03 10.39
N THR A 108 -4.23 -10.14 10.94
CA THR A 108 -3.41 -11.21 11.48
C THR A 108 -2.62 -11.91 10.36
N PRO A 109 -1.49 -12.58 10.67
CA PRO A 109 -0.74 -13.35 9.68
C PRO A 109 -1.60 -14.37 8.94
N GLU A 110 -2.52 -15.04 9.65
CA GLU A 110 -3.46 -16.01 9.07
C GLU A 110 -4.37 -15.39 8.00
N VAL A 111 -4.93 -14.20 8.28
CA VAL A 111 -5.75 -13.44 7.32
C VAL A 111 -4.90 -12.90 6.15
N LYS A 112 -3.61 -12.65 6.38
CA LYS A 112 -2.72 -12.31 5.26
C LYS A 112 -2.43 -13.55 4.42
N GLU A 113 -2.22 -14.72 4.99
CA GLU A 113 -1.86 -15.93 4.25
C GLU A 113 -2.92 -16.38 3.24
N ILE A 114 -4.21 -16.21 3.53
CA ILE A 114 -5.32 -16.56 2.62
C ILE A 114 -5.34 -15.79 1.28
N VAL A 115 -4.61 -14.68 1.19
CA VAL A 115 -4.58 -13.78 0.03
C VAL A 115 -3.43 -14.16 -0.91
N HIS A 116 -3.64 -14.07 -2.23
CA HIS A 116 -2.60 -14.33 -3.21
C HIS A 116 -1.48 -13.27 -3.18
N TRP A 117 -0.27 -13.67 -3.57
CA TRP A 117 0.89 -12.77 -3.61
C TRP A 117 0.64 -11.53 -4.48
N ILE A 118 -0.14 -11.70 -5.56
CA ILE A 118 -0.52 -10.65 -6.52
C ILE A 118 -1.31 -9.52 -5.85
N THR A 119 -2.09 -9.84 -4.82
CA THR A 119 -2.94 -8.91 -4.07
C THR A 119 -2.17 -8.33 -2.87
N LYS A 120 -1.32 -9.13 -2.23
CA LYS A 120 -0.44 -8.69 -1.11
C LYS A 120 0.48 -7.55 -1.53
N GLN A 121 1.21 -7.73 -2.63
CA GLN A 121 2.25 -6.79 -3.06
C GLN A 121 1.74 -5.35 -3.25
N PRO A 122 0.63 -5.10 -3.98
CA PRO A 122 0.09 -3.75 -4.10
C PRO A 122 -0.40 -3.15 -2.77
N LEU A 123 -1.00 -3.95 -1.88
CA LEU A 123 -1.48 -3.48 -0.58
C LEU A 123 -0.32 -3.08 0.33
N ASP A 124 0.73 -3.89 0.39
CA ASP A 124 1.94 -3.59 1.17
C ASP A 124 2.69 -2.38 0.60
N ALA A 125 2.79 -2.28 -0.73
CA ALA A 125 3.37 -1.10 -1.39
C ALA A 125 2.58 0.18 -1.08
N ALA A 126 1.24 0.11 -1.11
CA ALA A 126 0.39 1.25 -0.75
C ALA A 126 0.55 1.64 0.73
N LEU A 127 0.72 0.67 1.64
CA LEU A 127 1.01 0.95 3.05
C LEU A 127 2.33 1.67 3.25
N GLU A 128 3.38 1.23 2.56
CA GLU A 128 4.69 1.88 2.63
C GLU A 128 4.64 3.31 2.06
N ASP A 129 3.94 3.52 0.96
CA ASP A 129 3.70 4.84 0.38
C ASP A 129 2.96 5.78 1.36
N VAL A 130 1.99 5.26 2.12
CA VAL A 130 1.28 6.03 3.16
C VAL A 130 2.18 6.37 4.35
N ARG A 131 3.10 5.48 4.72
CA ARG A 131 4.03 5.65 5.87
C ARG A 131 5.18 6.61 5.57
N ASN A 132 5.69 6.64 4.34
CA ASN A 132 6.89 7.40 3.98
C ASN A 132 6.75 8.92 4.25
N PRO A 133 5.64 9.61 3.89
CA PRO A 133 5.42 11.01 4.25
C PRO A 133 5.36 11.24 5.77
N MET A 134 4.75 10.32 6.52
CA MET A 134 4.63 10.40 7.97
C MET A 134 6.02 10.31 8.63
N ARG A 135 6.89 9.42 8.13
CA ARG A 135 8.29 9.28 8.57
C ARG A 135 9.12 10.53 8.30
N MET A 136 9.00 11.16 7.14
CA MET A 136 9.69 12.41 6.82
C MET A 136 9.25 13.57 7.73
N SER A 137 7.95 13.69 8.00
CA SER A 137 7.43 14.74 8.88
C SER A 137 7.92 14.58 10.33
N ALA A 138 7.90 13.36 10.88
CA ALA A 138 8.39 13.09 12.24
C ALA A 138 9.91 13.33 12.36
N SER A 139 10.70 12.95 11.36
CA SER A 139 12.14 13.21 11.35
C SER A 139 12.47 14.71 11.32
N ASN A 140 11.68 15.52 10.60
CA ASN A 140 11.90 16.97 10.54
C ASN A 140 11.57 17.65 11.88
N ILE A 141 10.53 17.18 12.60
CA ILE A 141 10.19 17.69 13.94
C ILE A 141 11.35 17.44 14.93
N LEU A 142 11.96 16.26 14.89
CA LEU A 142 13.07 15.92 15.78
C LEU A 142 14.35 16.71 15.49
N LYS A 143 14.63 17.04 14.22
CA LYS A 143 15.83 17.81 13.84
C LYS A 143 15.82 19.22 14.43
N GLY A 144 14.69 19.92 14.38
CA GLY A 144 14.55 21.25 14.98
C GLY A 144 14.60 21.24 16.51
N LEU A 145 14.03 20.20 17.15
CA LEU A 145 14.12 20.02 18.60
C LEU A 145 15.54 19.74 19.07
N TYR A 146 16.29 18.91 18.35
CA TYR A 146 17.68 18.57 18.72
C TYR A 146 18.61 19.78 18.60
N GLU A 147 18.44 20.62 17.57
CA GLU A 147 19.16 21.90 17.46
C GLU A 147 18.79 22.86 18.61
N SER A 148 17.52 22.94 19.03
CA SER A 148 17.11 23.79 20.15
C SER A 148 17.67 23.34 21.52
N VAL A 149 17.81 22.02 21.74
CA VAL A 149 18.47 21.47 22.94
C VAL A 149 19.98 21.73 22.91
N HIS A 150 20.62 21.67 21.73
CA HIS A 150 22.04 21.99 21.59
C HIS A 150 22.36 23.49 21.68
N ASN A 151 21.44 24.36 21.26
CA ASN A 151 21.58 25.82 21.34
C ASN A 151 21.12 26.41 22.69
N ALA A 152 20.62 25.57 23.61
CA ALA A 152 20.33 26.01 24.96
C ALA A 152 21.65 26.39 25.67
N ARG A 153 21.83 27.68 25.99
CA ARG A 153 22.93 28.11 26.85
C ARG A 153 22.67 27.60 28.27
N TRP A 154 23.64 26.89 28.83
CA TRP A 154 23.59 26.42 30.21
C TRP A 154 23.63 27.64 31.15
N HIS A 155 22.53 27.84 31.88
CA HIS A 155 22.50 28.73 33.03
C HIS A 155 22.40 27.84 34.27
N HIS A 156 23.35 27.99 35.19
CA HIS A 156 23.31 27.28 36.46
C HIS A 156 22.98 28.26 37.58
N VAL A 157 22.20 27.79 38.54
CA VAL A 157 21.79 28.58 39.71
C VAL A 157 22.64 28.11 40.89
N MET A 158 23.34 29.04 41.55
CA MET A 158 24.03 28.76 42.81
C MET A 158 23.33 29.44 43.98
N GLU A 159 23.29 28.75 45.11
CA GLU A 159 22.87 29.33 46.39
C GLU A 159 24.04 30.14 46.97
N VAL A 160 23.80 31.42 47.25
CA VAL A 160 24.75 32.29 47.94
C VAL A 160 24.48 32.20 49.44
N LEU A 161 25.36 31.52 50.18
CA LEU A 161 25.26 31.46 51.65
C LEU A 161 25.86 32.73 52.27
N GLY A 162 25.04 33.73 52.51
CA GLY A 162 25.46 34.93 53.24
C GLY A 162 24.50 36.12 53.16
N GLY A 163 23.39 36.07 53.88
CA GLY A 163 22.47 37.19 54.07
C GLY A 163 21.04 36.71 54.31
N GLU A 164 20.27 37.41 55.14
CA GLU A 164 18.87 37.09 55.46
C GLU A 164 17.99 37.08 54.19
N GLY A 165 17.94 35.93 53.52
CA GLY A 165 17.12 35.68 52.34
C GLY A 165 17.84 34.74 51.36
N THR A 166 17.25 33.60 51.04
CA THR A 166 17.77 32.66 50.03
C THR A 166 17.65 33.29 48.64
N GLY A 167 18.67 34.04 48.23
CA GLY A 167 18.82 34.58 46.89
C GLY A 167 19.40 33.54 45.93
N MET A 168 18.72 33.30 44.81
CA MET A 168 19.21 32.47 43.71
C MET A 168 19.74 33.38 42.60
N GLU A 169 21.03 33.29 42.29
CA GLU A 169 21.64 33.99 41.16
C GLU A 169 21.97 32.99 40.04
N ALA A 170 21.55 33.33 38.82
CA ALA A 170 21.79 32.54 37.63
C ALA A 170 23.08 33.02 36.94
N TYR A 171 24.06 32.13 36.81
CA TYR A 171 25.32 32.39 36.14
C TYR A 171 25.35 31.71 34.77
N GLU A 172 25.87 32.42 33.76
CA GLU A 172 26.00 31.92 32.40
C GLU A 172 27.30 31.10 32.25
N GLY A 173 27.20 29.88 31.71
CA GLY A 173 28.34 28.98 31.51
C GLY A 173 28.22 27.64 32.25
N GLU A 174 29.16 26.74 31.97
CA GLU A 174 29.22 25.44 32.65
C GLU A 174 29.47 25.63 34.16
N PRO A 175 28.67 24.99 35.03
CA PRO A 175 28.90 25.07 36.47
C PRO A 175 30.26 24.45 36.82
N PRO A 176 31.04 25.05 37.73
CA PRO A 176 32.20 24.38 38.29
C PRO A 176 31.74 23.04 38.90
N GLN A 177 32.36 21.95 38.46
CA GLN A 177 31.98 20.58 38.82
C GLN A 177 31.96 20.41 40.36
N SER A 178 30.77 20.42 40.96
CA SER A 178 30.60 20.47 42.43
C SER A 178 30.75 19.11 43.13
N TRP A 179 31.03 18.04 42.37
CA TRP A 179 31.06 16.67 42.89
C TRP A 179 32.20 15.89 42.28
N ALA A 180 33.10 15.43 43.15
CA ALA A 180 34.11 14.44 42.81
C ALA A 180 33.44 13.05 42.76
N TYR A 181 33.36 12.47 41.57
CA TYR A 181 32.93 11.08 41.42
C TYR A 181 33.92 10.16 42.13
N LYS A 182 33.42 9.32 43.04
CA LYS A 182 34.23 8.22 43.55
C LYS A 182 34.30 7.14 42.48
N ALA A 183 35.52 6.74 42.10
CA ALA A 183 35.72 5.56 41.26
C ALA A 183 35.14 4.34 41.98
N VAL A 184 34.21 3.66 41.30
CA VAL A 184 33.71 2.35 41.74
C VAL A 184 34.72 1.31 41.27
N GLY A 185 35.38 0.65 42.22
CA GLY A 185 36.16 -0.56 42.01
C GLY A 185 35.30 -1.80 42.26
#